data_AF-X0S0I6-F1
#
_entry.id   AF-X0S0I6-F1
#
_cell.length_a   1.000
_cell.length_b   1.000
_cell.length_c   1.000
_cell.angle_alpha   90.00
_cell.angle_beta   90.00
_cell.angle_gamma   90.00
#
_symmetry.space_group_name_H-M   'P 1'
#
loop_
_entity.id
_entity.type
_entity.pdbx_description
1 polymer ?
#
loop_
_entity_poly.entity_id
_entity_poly.type
_entity_poly.pdbx_seq_one_letter_code
_entity_poly.pdbx_strand_id
1 'polypeptide(L)'
;TYLEKRAYERVYPDGFVAMTGAAGIKGLLKGLDLDELHRSLNDELQSNVAAGNRRRLIRRLEVVDQLRGSGNNPQDMVLDAVPVLPPSLRPMIQLEGGRFATTDVNDLYRRIINRNNRLKKLIDMGAPEVILRNERRMLQEAVDALIHNEKKETPIRGRDNRPLKSLSERLHGKHGRLRRNLLGRRVDYSGRAVIVVDPKLKLGQCGLPKKMALELFKPFILHNLESTTFSDFDEIKNKALRGKMPEVWDILEKLMKTHPVLLNRAPTLHRLSIQAFEPLLVDGQAIHIHPLVCQPYNADFDGDQMAVHLPLSPEAIAEARELMAAPRNILSPANGEPLSLP
;
A
#
# COMPACT_ATOMS: atom_id res chain seq x y z
N THR A 1 30.92 -34.20 3.96
CA THR A 1 31.95 -33.16 3.71
C THR A 1 32.56 -33.30 2.32
N TYR A 2 33.32 -32.31 1.81
CA TYR A 2 34.00 -32.41 0.50
C TYR A 2 34.99 -33.60 0.43
N LEU A 3 35.65 -33.87 1.56
CA LEU A 3 36.57 -35.00 1.71
C LEU A 3 35.84 -36.34 1.66
N GLU A 4 34.71 -36.47 2.35
CA GLU A 4 33.85 -37.65 2.25
C GLU A 4 33.35 -37.86 0.81
N LYS A 5 32.85 -36.81 0.14
CA LYS A 5 32.40 -36.91 -1.26
C LYS A 5 33.52 -37.49 -2.15
N ARG A 6 34.73 -36.95 -2.05
CA ARG A 6 35.90 -37.43 -2.79
C ARG A 6 36.29 -38.86 -2.43
N ALA A 7 36.13 -39.26 -1.17
CA ALA A 7 36.38 -40.63 -0.74
C ALA A 7 35.38 -41.60 -1.39
N TYR A 8 34.08 -41.26 -1.37
CA TYR A 8 33.05 -42.06 -2.02
C TYR A 8 33.17 -42.10 -3.55
N GLU A 9 33.52 -41.00 -4.20
CA GLU A 9 33.76 -40.97 -5.67
C GLU A 9 34.93 -41.88 -6.09
N ARG A 10 35.92 -42.08 -5.21
CA ARG A 10 37.03 -43.02 -5.47
C ARG A 10 36.63 -44.47 -5.31
N VAL A 11 35.74 -44.78 -4.36
CA VAL A 11 35.29 -46.15 -4.08
C VAL A 11 34.18 -46.59 -5.05
N TYR A 12 33.31 -45.67 -5.45
CA TYR A 12 32.17 -45.91 -6.34
C TYR A 12 32.18 -44.91 -7.51
N PRO A 13 33.12 -45.06 -8.47
CA PRO A 13 33.12 -44.22 -9.67
C PRO A 13 31.79 -44.38 -10.42
N ASP A 14 31.19 -43.25 -10.80
CA ASP A 14 29.90 -43.13 -11.51
C ASP A 14 28.66 -43.76 -10.82
N GLY A 15 28.79 -44.23 -9.57
CA GLY A 15 27.68 -44.87 -8.85
C GLY A 15 26.67 -43.89 -8.23
N PHE A 16 27.03 -42.60 -8.08
CA PHE A 16 26.15 -41.59 -7.50
C PHE A 16 26.54 -40.18 -7.94
N VAL A 17 25.57 -39.25 -7.91
CA VAL A 17 25.79 -37.82 -8.18
C VAL A 17 25.51 -37.02 -6.90
N ALA A 18 26.54 -36.35 -6.38
CA ALA A 18 26.41 -35.48 -5.21
C ALA A 18 26.63 -34.00 -5.55
N MET A 19 25.60 -33.18 -5.36
CA MET A 19 25.65 -31.72 -5.53
C MET A 19 25.51 -31.01 -4.18
N THR A 20 25.85 -29.71 -4.13
CA THR A 20 25.71 -28.89 -2.92
C THR A 20 24.87 -27.64 -3.16
N GLY A 21 24.26 -27.11 -2.10
CA GLY A 21 23.47 -25.88 -2.15
C GLY A 21 22.17 -26.01 -2.96
N ALA A 22 21.68 -24.88 -3.47
CA ALA A 22 20.41 -24.79 -4.19
C ALA A 22 20.34 -25.71 -5.43
N ALA A 23 21.47 -25.96 -6.11
CA ALA A 23 21.52 -26.87 -7.25
C ALA A 23 21.17 -28.32 -6.87
N GLY A 24 21.66 -28.79 -5.71
CA GLY A 24 21.29 -30.11 -5.19
C GLY A 24 19.81 -30.21 -4.82
N ILE A 25 19.28 -29.17 -4.16
CA ILE A 25 17.85 -29.10 -3.81
C ILE A 25 16.99 -29.13 -5.08
N LYS A 26 17.34 -28.35 -6.11
CA LYS A 26 16.63 -28.35 -7.39
C LYS A 26 16.66 -29.72 -8.07
N GLY A 27 17.80 -30.42 -8.03
CA GLY A 27 17.93 -31.78 -8.55
C GLY A 27 16.99 -32.76 -7.85
N LEU A 28 16.89 -32.69 -6.52
CA LEU A 28 15.96 -33.51 -5.74
C LEU A 28 14.49 -33.19 -6.04
N LEU A 29 14.14 -31.90 -6.16
CA LEU A 29 12.78 -31.47 -6.50
C LEU A 29 12.37 -31.87 -7.91
N LYS A 30 13.31 -31.93 -8.86
CA LYS A 30 13.06 -32.37 -10.23
C LYS A 30 12.77 -33.87 -10.33
N GLY A 31 13.40 -34.68 -9.47
CA GLY A 31 13.18 -36.13 -9.40
C GLY A 31 11.99 -36.52 -8.52
N LEU A 32 11.24 -35.56 -7.97
CA LEU A 32 10.16 -35.82 -7.03
C LEU A 32 8.86 -36.17 -7.75
N ASP A 33 8.41 -37.42 -7.64
CA ASP A 33 7.06 -37.81 -8.03
C ASP A 33 6.07 -37.46 -6.92
N LEU A 34 5.22 -36.47 -7.17
CA LEU A 34 4.23 -36.01 -6.20
C LEU A 34 3.09 -37.02 -5.99
N ASP A 35 2.75 -37.82 -7.00
CA ASP A 35 1.68 -38.82 -6.90
C ASP A 35 2.13 -40.00 -6.05
N GLU A 36 3.36 -40.47 -6.26
CA GLU A 36 3.99 -41.49 -5.42
C GLU A 36 4.18 -41.01 -3.99
N LEU A 37 4.66 -39.77 -3.81
CA LEU A 37 4.82 -39.17 -2.49
C LEU A 37 3.48 -39.02 -1.76
N HIS A 38 2.41 -38.67 -2.46
CA HIS A 38 1.08 -38.58 -1.87
C HIS A 38 0.58 -39.95 -1.39
N ARG A 39 0.71 -41.00 -2.22
CA ARG A 39 0.29 -42.37 -1.85
C ARG A 39 1.06 -42.86 -0.63
N SER A 40 2.39 -42.75 -0.66
CA SER A 40 3.24 -43.15 0.47
C SER A 40 2.92 -42.42 1.77
N LEU A 41 2.67 -41.10 1.72
CA LEU A 41 2.29 -40.32 2.90
C LEU A 41 0.91 -40.73 3.46
N ASN A 42 -0.04 -41.08 2.59
CA ASN A 42 -1.35 -41.59 3.01
C ASN A 42 -1.23 -42.97 3.67
N ASP A 43 -0.46 -43.88 3.08
CA ASP A 43 -0.25 -45.22 3.65
C ASP A 43 0.45 -45.14 5.01
N GLU A 44 1.46 -44.27 5.13
CA GLU A 44 2.15 -44.00 6.40
C GLU A 44 1.18 -43.42 7.44
N LEU A 45 0.24 -42.56 7.02
CA LEU A 45 -0.76 -41.98 7.92
C LEU A 45 -1.80 -43.00 8.42
N GLN A 46 -2.14 -44.00 7.60
CA GLN A 46 -3.05 -45.09 7.96
C GLN A 46 -2.38 -46.12 8.87
N SER A 47 -1.05 -46.25 8.81
CA SER A 47 -0.29 -47.05 9.77
C SER A 47 -0.40 -46.45 11.18
N ASN A 48 -0.26 -47.28 12.23
CA ASN A 48 -0.48 -46.84 13.61
C ASN A 48 0.69 -45.96 14.10
N VAL A 49 0.62 -44.67 13.78
CA VAL A 49 1.68 -43.68 14.03
C VAL A 49 1.42 -42.89 15.31
N ALA A 50 2.48 -42.69 16.12
CA ALA A 50 2.46 -41.83 17.30
C ALA A 50 1.94 -40.41 16.98
N ALA A 51 1.18 -39.80 17.90
CA ALA A 51 0.46 -38.55 17.66
C ALA A 51 1.31 -37.38 17.10
N GLY A 52 2.57 -37.25 17.53
CA GLY A 52 3.49 -36.22 17.05
C GLY A 52 3.90 -36.41 15.58
N ASN A 53 4.17 -37.65 15.18
CA ASN A 53 4.51 -38.00 13.80
C ASN A 53 3.29 -37.84 12.89
N ARG A 54 2.09 -38.19 13.37
CA ARG A 54 0.83 -37.99 12.65
C ARG A 54 0.62 -36.52 12.26
N ARG A 55 0.84 -35.57 13.17
CA ARG A 55 0.70 -34.12 12.87
C ARG A 55 1.69 -33.65 11.81
N ARG A 56 2.93 -34.17 11.82
CA ARG A 56 3.95 -33.86 10.81
C ARG A 56 3.56 -34.42 9.44
N LEU A 57 3.04 -35.64 9.38
CA LEU A 57 2.57 -36.28 8.14
C LEU A 57 1.40 -35.50 7.53
N ILE A 58 0.40 -35.12 8.33
CA ILE A 58 -0.74 -34.31 7.86
C ILE A 58 -0.26 -33.01 7.20
N ARG A 59 0.67 -32.27 7.84
CA ARG A 59 1.20 -31.03 7.25
C ARG A 59 1.97 -31.27 5.95
N ARG A 60 2.70 -32.37 5.84
CA ARG A 60 3.42 -32.73 4.60
C ARG A 60 2.44 -33.07 3.50
N LEU A 61 1.43 -33.88 3.81
CA LEU A 61 0.37 -34.28 2.88
C LEU A 61 -0.38 -33.05 2.36
N GLU A 62 -0.73 -32.11 3.24
CA GLU A 62 -1.37 -30.85 2.87
C GLU A 62 -0.55 -30.04 1.83
N VAL A 63 0.76 -29.92 2.04
CA VAL A 63 1.64 -29.22 1.07
C VAL A 63 1.73 -29.98 -0.26
N VAL A 64 1.83 -31.31 -0.22
CA VAL A 64 1.88 -32.14 -1.42
C VAL A 64 0.58 -32.01 -2.21
N ASP A 65 -0.57 -32.05 -1.54
CA ASP A 65 -1.89 -31.91 -2.16
C ASP A 65 -2.09 -30.54 -2.79
N GLN A 66 -1.67 -29.47 -2.10
CA GLN A 66 -1.70 -28.11 -2.65
C GLN A 66 -0.84 -27.99 -3.90
N LEU A 67 0.38 -28.56 -3.89
CA LEU A 67 1.26 -28.52 -5.06
C LEU A 67 0.66 -29.31 -6.23
N ARG A 68 0.19 -30.55 -5.98
CA ARG A 68 -0.47 -31.39 -6.99
C ARG A 68 -1.69 -30.71 -7.60
N GLY A 69 -2.58 -30.16 -6.75
CA GLY A 69 -3.79 -29.48 -7.20
C GLY A 69 -3.52 -28.18 -7.96
N SER A 70 -2.37 -27.53 -7.72
CA SER A 70 -2.02 -26.26 -8.37
C SER A 70 -1.39 -26.42 -9.76
N GLY A 71 -0.87 -27.60 -10.10
CA GLY A 71 -0.13 -27.83 -11.35
C GLY A 71 1.24 -27.14 -11.44
N ASN A 72 1.71 -26.52 -10.37
CA ASN A 72 3.03 -25.88 -10.33
C ASN A 72 4.15 -26.92 -10.14
N ASN A 73 5.29 -26.72 -10.81
CA ASN A 73 6.42 -27.62 -10.63
C ASN A 73 7.18 -27.30 -9.33
N PRO A 74 7.49 -28.29 -8.48
CA PRO A 74 8.23 -28.05 -7.23
C PRO A 74 9.61 -27.41 -7.43
N GLN A 75 10.29 -27.74 -8.52
CA GLN A 75 11.62 -27.22 -8.84
C GLN A 75 11.65 -25.69 -9.06
N ASP A 76 10.51 -25.06 -9.38
CA ASP A 76 10.40 -23.63 -9.67
C ASP A 76 10.53 -22.77 -8.39
N MET A 77 10.54 -23.39 -7.21
CA MET A 77 10.93 -22.73 -5.96
C MET A 77 12.41 -22.30 -5.94
N VAL A 78 13.25 -22.93 -6.77
CA VAL A 78 14.66 -22.56 -6.94
C VAL A 78 14.80 -21.65 -8.15
N LEU A 79 15.08 -20.37 -7.89
CA LEU A 79 15.13 -19.34 -8.92
C LEU A 79 16.45 -19.39 -9.71
N ASP A 80 16.36 -19.58 -11.02
CA ASP A 80 17.51 -19.39 -11.93
C ASP A 80 17.67 -17.92 -12.36
N ALA A 81 16.55 -17.19 -12.39
CA ALA A 81 16.50 -15.79 -12.80
C ALA A 81 15.70 -14.98 -11.77
N VAL A 82 16.26 -13.85 -11.33
CA VAL A 82 15.60 -12.92 -10.41
C VAL A 82 15.02 -11.76 -11.22
N PRO A 83 13.70 -11.54 -11.20
CA PRO A 83 13.09 -10.43 -11.91
C PRO A 83 13.51 -9.09 -11.29
N VAL A 84 13.68 -8.08 -12.14
CA VAL A 84 14.03 -6.72 -11.70
C VAL A 84 12.84 -5.79 -11.89
N LEU A 85 12.46 -5.08 -10.84
CA LEU A 85 11.36 -4.11 -10.92
C LEU A 85 11.61 -3.03 -11.99
N PRO A 86 10.57 -2.52 -12.67
CA PRO A 86 10.69 -1.35 -13.54
C PRO A 86 11.34 -0.16 -12.82
N PRO A 87 12.21 0.63 -13.49
CA PRO A 87 12.91 1.77 -12.88
C PRO A 87 11.96 2.79 -12.22
N SER A 88 10.77 2.98 -12.77
CA SER A 88 9.72 3.86 -12.21
C SER A 88 9.28 3.46 -10.80
N LEU A 89 9.37 2.19 -10.43
CA LEU A 89 9.03 1.69 -9.08
C LEU A 89 10.23 1.71 -8.11
N ARG A 90 11.40 2.12 -8.60
CA ARG A 90 12.67 2.23 -7.86
C ARG A 90 13.45 3.49 -8.30
N PRO A 91 12.84 4.69 -8.20
CA PRO A 91 13.40 5.91 -8.76
C PRO A 91 14.73 6.29 -8.11
N MET A 92 15.56 6.96 -8.89
CA MET A 92 16.73 7.68 -8.42
C MET A 92 16.46 9.17 -8.66
N ILE A 93 16.49 9.96 -7.60
CA ILE A 93 16.16 11.38 -7.64
C ILE A 93 17.43 12.16 -7.37
N GLN A 94 17.75 13.11 -8.25
CA GLN A 94 18.82 14.06 -8.01
C GLN A 94 18.32 15.13 -7.04
N LEU A 95 19.08 15.34 -5.96
CA LEU A 95 18.86 16.38 -4.98
C LEU A 95 19.67 17.63 -5.34
N GLU A 96 19.29 18.77 -4.77
CA GLU A 96 20.08 19.99 -4.84
C GLU A 96 21.51 19.74 -4.32
N GLY A 97 22.50 20.30 -5.01
CA GLY A 97 23.93 20.06 -4.71
C GLY A 97 24.51 18.78 -5.32
N GLY A 98 23.88 18.20 -6.34
CA GLY A 98 24.45 17.10 -7.16
C GLY A 98 24.47 15.73 -6.49
N ARG A 99 23.82 15.58 -5.33
CA ARG A 99 23.67 14.29 -4.64
C ARG A 99 22.52 13.49 -5.26
N PHE A 100 22.60 12.16 -5.20
CA PHE A 100 21.53 11.27 -5.65
C PHE A 100 20.90 10.53 -4.48
N ALA A 101 19.58 10.60 -4.38
CA ALA A 101 18.78 9.74 -3.51
C ALA A 101 18.34 8.52 -4.31
N THR A 102 18.55 7.32 -3.74
CA THR A 102 18.14 6.06 -4.37
C THR A 102 17.26 5.27 -3.41
N THR A 103 16.33 4.49 -3.96
CA THR A 103 15.57 3.54 -3.15
C THR A 103 16.45 2.37 -2.70
N ASP A 104 16.26 1.89 -1.47
CA ASP A 104 16.97 0.74 -0.87
C ASP A 104 17.02 -0.50 -1.77
N VAL A 105 15.94 -0.75 -2.52
CA VAL A 105 15.84 -1.87 -3.46
C VAL A 105 16.91 -1.80 -4.55
N ASN A 106 17.32 -0.60 -5.00
CA ASN A 106 18.42 -0.45 -5.96
C ASN A 106 19.75 -0.93 -5.36
N ASP A 107 19.99 -0.68 -4.07
CA ASP A 107 21.19 -1.17 -3.39
C ASP A 107 21.20 -2.69 -3.24
N LEU A 108 20.04 -3.28 -2.95
CA LEU A 108 19.88 -4.73 -2.88
C LEU A 108 20.10 -5.39 -4.26
N TYR A 109 19.50 -4.86 -5.33
CA TYR A 109 19.75 -5.34 -6.70
C TYR A 109 21.22 -5.20 -7.10
N ARG A 110 21.85 -4.05 -6.81
CA ARG A 110 23.26 -3.82 -7.11
C ARG A 110 24.16 -4.86 -6.44
N ARG A 111 23.87 -5.23 -5.19
CA ARG A 111 24.62 -6.28 -4.47
C ARG A 111 24.50 -7.63 -5.18
N ILE A 112 23.29 -8.03 -5.59
CA ILE A 112 23.06 -9.28 -6.33
C ILE A 112 23.85 -9.27 -7.65
N ILE A 113 23.74 -8.20 -8.44
CA ILE A 113 24.43 -8.08 -9.74
C ILE A 113 25.94 -8.19 -9.54
N ASN A 114 26.51 -7.48 -8.57
CA ASN A 114 27.94 -7.51 -8.29
C ASN A 114 28.42 -8.90 -7.87
N ARG A 115 27.65 -9.60 -7.02
CA ARG A 115 27.94 -10.97 -6.57
C ARG A 115 27.83 -11.97 -7.71
N ASN A 116 26.80 -11.87 -8.55
CA ASN A 116 26.61 -12.74 -9.69
C ASN A 116 27.74 -12.57 -10.74
N ASN A 117 28.10 -11.32 -11.04
CA ASN A 117 29.20 -11.02 -11.96
C ASN A 117 30.55 -11.50 -11.40
N ARG A 118 30.76 -11.37 -10.08
CA ARG A 118 31.97 -11.89 -9.42
C ARG A 118 32.02 -13.41 -9.46
N LEU A 119 30.92 -14.08 -9.17
CA LEU A 119 30.82 -15.54 -9.25
C LEU A 119 31.13 -16.03 -10.67
N LYS A 120 30.56 -15.39 -11.69
CA LYS A 120 30.84 -15.70 -13.10
C LYS A 120 32.34 -15.61 -13.41
N LYS A 121 32.99 -14.50 -13.05
CA LYS A 121 34.44 -14.33 -13.23
C LYS A 121 35.26 -15.40 -12.51
N LEU A 122 34.88 -15.78 -11.28
CA LEU A 122 35.59 -16.81 -10.52
C LEU A 122 35.47 -18.20 -11.19
N ILE A 123 34.33 -18.50 -11.80
CA ILE A 123 34.14 -19.73 -12.58
C ILE A 123 35.04 -19.70 -13.82
N ASP A 124 35.05 -18.59 -14.57
CA ASP A 124 35.85 -18.45 -15.78
C ASP A 124 37.36 -18.56 -15.51
N MET A 125 37.82 -18.12 -14.34
CA MET A 125 39.21 -18.23 -13.88
C MET A 125 39.57 -19.60 -13.29
N GLY A 126 38.61 -20.54 -13.20
CA GLY A 126 38.86 -21.85 -12.59
C GLY A 126 39.18 -21.78 -11.10
N ALA A 127 38.58 -20.84 -10.36
CA ALA A 127 38.85 -20.67 -8.94
C ALA A 127 38.49 -21.95 -8.13
N PRO A 128 39.21 -22.25 -7.04
CA PRO A 128 38.92 -23.41 -6.20
C PRO A 128 37.46 -23.47 -5.71
N GLU A 129 36.90 -24.69 -5.60
CA GLU A 129 35.49 -24.92 -5.22
C GLU A 129 35.13 -24.31 -3.86
N VAL A 130 36.09 -24.19 -2.94
CA VAL A 130 35.88 -23.51 -1.64
C VAL A 130 35.50 -22.04 -1.83
N ILE A 131 36.17 -21.35 -2.75
CA ILE A 131 35.91 -19.94 -3.07
C ILE A 131 34.56 -19.82 -3.79
N LEU A 132 34.30 -20.69 -4.77
CA LEU A 132 33.02 -20.73 -5.49
C LEU A 132 31.84 -20.98 -4.54
N ARG A 133 31.99 -21.90 -3.59
CA ARG A 133 30.97 -22.20 -2.58
C ARG A 133 30.68 -21.00 -1.69
N ASN A 134 31.72 -20.27 -1.26
CA ASN A 134 31.53 -19.06 -0.47
C ASN A 134 30.83 -17.96 -1.27
N GLU A 135 31.21 -17.74 -2.54
CA GLU A 135 30.55 -16.73 -3.37
C GLU A 135 29.09 -17.09 -3.70
N ARG A 136 28.78 -18.38 -3.92
CA ARG A 136 27.39 -18.87 -4.05
C ARG A 136 26.58 -18.60 -2.78
N ARG A 137 27.15 -18.83 -1.59
CA ARG A 137 26.49 -18.49 -0.31
C ARG A 137 26.21 -16.99 -0.21
N MET A 138 27.19 -16.14 -0.53
CA MET A 138 27.03 -14.68 -0.50
C MET A 138 26.00 -14.19 -1.52
N LEU A 139 25.89 -14.83 -2.68
CA LEU A 139 24.87 -14.53 -3.68
C LEU A 139 23.47 -14.91 -3.16
N GLN A 140 23.31 -16.10 -2.57
CA GLN A 140 22.07 -16.52 -1.92
C GLN A 140 21.65 -15.51 -0.85
N GLU A 141 22.57 -15.11 0.02
CA GLU A 141 22.28 -14.14 1.07
C GLU A 141 21.83 -12.77 0.53
N ALA A 142 22.37 -12.35 -0.62
CA ALA A 142 21.97 -11.11 -1.27
C ALA A 142 20.55 -11.22 -1.86
N VAL A 143 20.20 -12.37 -2.45
CA VAL A 143 18.84 -12.65 -2.93
C VAL A 143 17.85 -12.73 -1.77
N ASP A 144 18.21 -13.41 -0.68
CA ASP A 144 17.38 -13.48 0.52
C ASP A 144 17.10 -12.08 1.10
N ALA A 145 18.10 -11.20 1.09
CA ALA A 145 17.93 -9.82 1.57
C ALA A 145 17.06 -8.97 0.62
N LEU A 146 17.07 -9.23 -0.69
CA LEU A 146 16.13 -8.58 -1.60
C LEU A 146 14.67 -8.93 -1.26
N ILE A 147 14.41 -10.19 -0.95
CA ILE A 147 13.06 -10.68 -0.66
C ILE A 147 12.63 -10.36 0.78
N HIS A 148 13.44 -10.70 1.78
CA HIS A 148 13.13 -10.61 3.23
C HIS A 148 14.36 -10.21 4.07
N ASN A 149 14.85 -8.98 3.92
CA ASN A 149 15.95 -8.46 4.75
C ASN A 149 15.58 -8.39 6.24
N GLU A 150 14.33 -8.07 6.55
CA GLU A 150 13.82 -7.81 7.89
C GLU A 150 13.81 -9.04 8.80
N LYS A 151 13.81 -10.25 8.23
CA LYS A 151 13.79 -11.52 8.97
C LYS A 151 15.19 -12.08 9.25
N LYS A 152 16.24 -11.47 8.70
CA LYS A 152 17.62 -11.95 8.88
C LYS A 152 18.13 -11.52 10.25
N GLU A 153 18.86 -12.39 10.94
CA GLU A 153 19.55 -12.05 12.20
C GLU A 153 20.51 -10.86 12.00
N THR A 154 21.19 -10.83 10.86
CA THR A 154 22.09 -9.76 10.44
C THR A 154 21.57 -9.12 9.14
N PRO A 155 20.67 -8.12 9.24
CA PRO A 155 20.12 -7.47 8.06
C PRO A 155 21.21 -6.67 7.32
N ILE A 156 21.11 -6.62 6.00
CA ILE A 156 21.98 -5.75 5.19
C ILE A 156 21.62 -4.29 5.50
N ARG A 157 22.63 -3.53 5.93
CA ARG A 157 22.50 -2.12 6.29
C ARG A 157 23.01 -1.19 5.19
N GLY A 158 22.41 -0.01 5.13
CA GLY A 158 22.83 1.11 4.29
C GLY A 158 24.02 1.87 4.88
N ARG A 159 24.38 2.99 4.23
CA ARG A 159 25.47 3.87 4.68
C ARG A 159 25.17 4.56 6.02
N ASP A 160 23.89 4.76 6.29
CA ASP A 160 23.33 5.31 7.52
C ASP A 160 23.21 4.27 8.65
N ASN A 161 23.80 3.08 8.47
CA ASN A 161 23.71 1.94 9.39
C ASN A 161 22.26 1.46 9.66
N ARG A 162 21.27 1.94 8.90
CA ARG A 162 19.89 1.44 9.01
C ARG A 162 19.70 0.21 8.12
N PRO A 163 18.83 -0.74 8.49
CA PRO A 163 18.51 -1.88 7.63
C PRO A 163 17.82 -1.41 6.34
N LEU A 164 18.26 -1.94 5.21
CA LEU A 164 17.65 -1.66 3.90
C LEU A 164 16.26 -2.33 3.82
N LYS A 165 15.28 -1.61 3.27
CA LYS A 165 13.93 -2.15 3.09
C LYS A 165 13.85 -3.13 1.93
N SER A 166 13.35 -4.33 2.21
CA SER A 166 13.18 -5.43 1.25
C SER A 166 11.93 -5.24 0.38
N LEU A 167 11.74 -6.12 -0.61
CA LEU A 167 10.50 -6.16 -1.39
C LEU A 167 9.28 -6.47 -0.51
N SER A 168 9.42 -7.37 0.46
CA SER A 168 8.31 -7.78 1.32
C SER A 168 7.92 -6.69 2.31
N GLU A 169 8.88 -5.96 2.88
CA GLU A 169 8.60 -4.82 3.76
C GLU A 169 7.87 -3.69 3.03
N ARG A 170 8.08 -3.55 1.71
CA ARG A 170 7.32 -2.59 0.89
C ARG A 170 5.85 -2.98 0.72
N LEU A 171 5.49 -4.25 0.89
CA LEU A 171 4.12 -4.74 0.79
C LEU A 171 3.40 -4.74 2.14
N HIS A 172 4.08 -5.21 3.18
CA HIS A 172 3.50 -5.42 4.51
C HIS A 172 3.70 -4.24 5.48
N GLY A 173 2.96 -4.26 6.59
CA GLY A 173 3.07 -3.27 7.67
C GLY A 173 2.23 -2.00 7.48
N LYS A 174 2.26 -1.11 8.47
CA LYS A 174 1.49 0.16 8.49
C LYS A 174 1.89 1.09 7.33
N HIS A 175 3.18 1.09 6.98
CA HIS A 175 3.73 1.90 5.89
C HIS A 175 3.85 1.15 4.56
N GLY A 176 3.42 -0.12 4.51
CA GLY A 176 3.42 -0.93 3.30
C GLY A 176 2.38 -0.47 2.29
N ARG A 177 2.54 -0.88 1.03
CA ARG A 177 1.67 -0.50 -0.09
C ARG A 177 0.20 -0.83 0.16
N LEU A 178 -0.11 -2.01 0.73
CA LEU A 178 -1.49 -2.43 0.94
C LEU A 178 -2.25 -1.47 1.86
N ARG A 179 -1.71 -1.21 3.05
CA ARG A 179 -2.39 -0.36 4.04
C ARG A 179 -2.34 1.12 3.69
N ARG A 180 -1.18 1.62 3.26
CA ARG A 180 -0.98 3.06 3.10
C ARG A 180 -1.43 3.61 1.76
N ASN A 181 -1.35 2.81 0.69
CA ASN A 181 -1.55 3.29 -0.68
C ASN A 181 -2.75 2.67 -1.39
N LEU A 182 -3.26 1.51 -0.91
CA LEU A 182 -4.50 0.92 -1.46
C LEU A 182 -5.70 1.26 -0.57
N LEU A 183 -5.64 0.94 0.72
CA LEU A 183 -6.76 1.21 1.65
C LEU A 183 -6.92 2.69 2.00
N GLY A 184 -5.81 3.43 1.99
CA GLY A 184 -5.81 4.89 2.13
C GLY A 184 -5.16 5.51 0.89
N ARG A 185 -5.69 6.64 0.44
CA ARG A 185 -5.07 7.47 -0.59
C ARG A 185 -5.25 8.95 -0.25
N ARG A 186 -4.31 9.76 -0.73
CA ARG A 186 -4.56 11.20 -0.83
C ARG A 186 -5.51 11.41 -2.01
N VAL A 187 -6.52 12.22 -1.80
CA VAL A 187 -7.59 12.47 -2.77
C VAL A 187 -7.59 13.94 -3.14
N ASP A 188 -7.83 14.22 -4.41
CA ASP A 188 -8.11 15.58 -4.89
C ASP A 188 -9.49 16.03 -4.42
N TYR A 189 -9.86 17.28 -4.73
CA TYR A 189 -11.15 17.87 -4.30
C TYR A 189 -11.39 17.77 -2.80
N SER A 190 -10.31 18.02 -2.04
CA SER A 190 -10.34 18.00 -0.58
C SER A 190 -9.66 19.23 0.03
N GLY A 191 -10.11 19.61 1.21
CA GLY A 191 -9.61 20.74 1.98
C GLY A 191 -9.53 20.40 3.46
N ARG A 192 -8.86 21.25 4.24
CA ARG A 192 -8.86 21.17 5.70
C ARG A 192 -8.77 22.58 6.29
N ALA A 193 -9.55 22.84 7.32
CA ALA A 193 -9.46 24.06 8.12
C ALA A 193 -9.89 23.81 9.57
N VAL A 194 -9.61 24.79 10.42
CA VAL A 194 -10.08 24.83 11.81
C VAL A 194 -11.60 24.96 11.81
N ILE A 195 -12.27 24.31 12.76
CA ILE A 195 -13.72 24.41 12.93
C ILE A 195 -14.09 25.48 13.95
N VAL A 196 -15.24 26.11 13.74
CA VAL A 196 -15.88 27.03 14.69
C VAL A 196 -17.36 26.69 14.81
N VAL A 197 -17.94 27.00 15.97
CA VAL A 197 -19.38 26.80 16.20
C VAL A 197 -20.19 27.90 15.54
N ASP A 198 -21.26 27.53 14.83
CA ASP A 198 -22.24 28.48 14.34
C ASP A 198 -23.66 27.98 14.64
N PRO A 199 -24.32 28.53 15.68
CA PRO A 199 -25.65 28.11 16.09
C PRO A 199 -26.76 28.57 15.13
N LYS A 200 -26.46 29.41 14.12
CA LYS A 200 -27.46 29.87 13.14
C LYS A 200 -27.66 28.87 12.00
N LEU A 201 -26.75 27.93 11.82
CA LEU A 201 -26.85 26.89 10.80
C LEU A 201 -28.02 25.96 11.10
N LYS A 202 -28.58 25.34 10.06
CA LYS A 202 -29.47 24.17 10.24
C LYS A 202 -28.62 22.91 10.43
N LEU A 203 -29.19 21.86 11.02
CA LEU A 203 -28.48 20.61 11.30
C LEU A 203 -27.80 19.99 10.07
N GLY A 204 -28.39 20.15 8.89
CA GLY A 204 -27.84 19.65 7.62
C GLY A 204 -26.95 20.63 6.88
N GLN A 205 -26.59 21.77 7.46
CA GLN A 205 -25.80 22.82 6.82
C GLN A 205 -24.42 22.97 7.46
N CYS A 206 -23.44 23.36 6.66
CA CYS A 206 -22.12 23.76 7.15
C CYS A 206 -21.65 25.04 6.46
N GLY A 207 -20.88 25.88 7.13
CA GLY A 207 -20.24 27.04 6.50
C GLY A 207 -18.88 26.67 5.93
N LEU A 208 -18.67 26.95 4.64
CA LEU A 208 -17.37 26.82 3.98
C LEU A 208 -16.76 28.20 3.69
N PRO A 209 -15.48 28.41 4.03
CA PRO A 209 -14.76 29.63 3.68
C PRO A 209 -14.76 29.87 2.17
N LYS A 210 -15.02 31.11 1.76
CA LYS A 210 -15.00 31.55 0.35
C LYS A 210 -13.78 31.07 -0.43
N LYS A 211 -12.57 31.20 0.13
CA LYS A 211 -11.32 30.76 -0.52
C LYS A 211 -11.27 29.24 -0.73
N MET A 212 -11.74 28.48 0.26
CA MET A 212 -11.76 27.02 0.18
C MET A 212 -12.79 26.55 -0.83
N ALA A 213 -14.00 27.11 -0.80
CA ALA A 213 -15.06 26.78 -1.75
C ALA A 213 -14.63 27.09 -3.21
N LEU A 214 -13.97 28.23 -3.43
CA LEU A 214 -13.48 28.61 -4.76
C LEU A 214 -12.48 27.58 -5.34
N GLU A 215 -11.54 27.07 -4.54
CA GLU A 215 -10.60 26.05 -5.01
C GLU A 215 -11.25 24.67 -5.16
N LEU A 216 -12.15 24.26 -4.26
CA LEU A 216 -12.85 22.97 -4.36
C LEU A 216 -13.76 22.90 -5.59
N PHE A 217 -14.50 23.98 -5.88
CA PHE A 217 -15.46 24.04 -6.98
C PHE A 217 -14.86 24.60 -8.28
N LYS A 218 -13.55 24.82 -8.31
CA LYS A 218 -12.82 25.43 -9.42
C LYS A 218 -13.21 24.94 -10.81
N PRO A 219 -13.20 23.64 -11.14
CA PRO A 219 -13.56 23.19 -12.49
C PRO A 219 -15.03 23.45 -12.83
N PHE A 220 -15.94 23.38 -11.86
CA PHE A 220 -17.35 23.65 -12.05
C PHE A 220 -17.60 25.13 -12.35
N ILE A 221 -16.89 26.02 -11.66
CA ILE A 221 -16.93 27.47 -11.94
C ILE A 221 -16.47 27.73 -13.37
N LEU A 222 -15.33 27.16 -13.78
CA LEU A 222 -14.78 27.34 -15.12
C LEU A 222 -15.74 26.84 -16.20
N HIS A 223 -16.35 25.67 -16.00
CA HIS A 223 -17.31 25.12 -16.95
C HIS A 223 -18.56 26.02 -17.13
N ASN A 224 -19.07 26.62 -16.06
CA ASN A 224 -20.20 27.55 -16.16
C ASN A 224 -19.80 28.86 -16.86
N LEU A 225 -18.56 29.31 -16.69
CA LEU A 225 -18.03 30.51 -17.36
C LEU A 225 -17.78 30.29 -18.87
N GLU A 226 -17.36 29.09 -19.29
CA GLU A 226 -17.15 28.72 -20.71
C GLU A 226 -18.41 28.83 -21.57
N SER A 227 -19.60 28.75 -20.95
CA SER A 227 -20.87 28.97 -21.64
C SER A 227 -21.07 30.41 -22.14
N THR A 228 -20.20 31.34 -21.70
CA THR A 228 -20.18 32.74 -22.10
C THR A 228 -19.17 32.93 -23.23
N THR A 229 -19.65 33.26 -24.43
CA THR A 229 -18.84 33.59 -25.60
C THR A 229 -17.75 34.61 -25.24
N PHE A 230 -16.46 34.35 -25.56
CA PHE A 230 -15.50 35.27 -26.22
C PHE A 230 -14.01 34.96 -25.97
N SER A 231 -13.21 35.51 -26.89
CA SER A 231 -11.75 35.43 -27.12
C SER A 231 -10.80 35.68 -25.93
N ASP A 232 -11.29 36.14 -24.77
CA ASP A 232 -10.47 36.57 -23.62
C ASP A 232 -10.53 35.60 -22.42
N PHE A 233 -10.80 34.33 -22.69
CA PHE A 233 -11.08 33.30 -21.69
C PHE A 233 -9.99 33.18 -20.61
N ASP A 234 -8.71 33.27 -20.96
CA ASP A 234 -7.61 33.11 -19.99
C ASP A 234 -7.51 34.28 -18.99
N GLU A 235 -7.81 35.51 -19.40
CA GLU A 235 -7.79 36.67 -18.48
C GLU A 235 -8.99 36.63 -17.53
N ILE A 236 -10.18 36.33 -18.07
CA ILE A 236 -11.42 36.17 -17.31
C ILE A 236 -11.28 35.03 -16.30
N LYS A 237 -10.76 33.88 -16.74
CA LYS A 237 -10.44 32.73 -15.87
C LYS A 237 -9.54 33.14 -14.72
N ASN A 238 -8.44 33.85 -14.98
CA ASN A 238 -7.53 34.28 -13.92
C ASN A 238 -8.17 35.29 -12.95
N LYS A 239 -9.06 36.18 -13.43
CA LYS A 239 -9.82 37.11 -12.57
C LYS A 239 -10.87 36.38 -11.72
N ALA A 240 -11.59 35.43 -12.32
CA ALA A 240 -12.59 34.61 -11.66
C ALA A 240 -11.97 33.76 -10.54
N LEU A 241 -10.84 33.11 -10.82
CA LEU A 241 -10.12 32.30 -9.83
C LEU A 241 -9.51 33.12 -8.68
N ARG A 242 -9.31 34.42 -8.87
CA ARG A 242 -8.89 35.34 -7.81
C ARG A 242 -10.07 35.89 -7.00
N GLY A 243 -11.31 35.49 -7.30
CA GLY A 243 -12.52 35.98 -6.64
C GLY A 243 -12.83 37.44 -6.92
N LYS A 244 -12.29 38.01 -8.00
CA LYS A 244 -12.46 39.44 -8.36
C LYS A 244 -13.74 39.73 -9.15
N MET A 245 -14.46 38.70 -9.57
CA MET A 245 -15.71 38.83 -10.34
C MET A 245 -16.90 38.50 -9.45
N PRO A 246 -17.88 39.42 -9.29
CA PRO A 246 -19.10 39.16 -8.51
C PRO A 246 -19.88 37.93 -8.95
N GLU A 247 -19.98 37.72 -10.26
CA GLU A 247 -20.71 36.60 -10.90
C GLU A 247 -20.25 35.21 -10.43
N VAL A 248 -18.97 35.08 -10.05
CA VAL A 248 -18.41 33.82 -9.55
C VAL A 248 -19.08 33.40 -8.25
N TRP A 249 -19.42 34.36 -7.38
CA TRP A 249 -20.08 34.09 -6.11
C TRP A 249 -21.52 33.59 -6.34
N ASP A 250 -22.24 34.18 -7.30
CA ASP A 250 -23.59 33.75 -7.66
C ASP A 250 -23.60 32.33 -8.25
N ILE A 251 -22.62 32.00 -9.11
CA ILE A 251 -22.43 30.66 -9.66
C ILE A 251 -22.11 29.67 -8.52
N LEU A 252 -21.20 30.05 -7.63
CA LEU A 252 -20.77 29.21 -6.52
C LEU A 252 -21.92 28.90 -5.56
N GLU A 253 -22.76 29.88 -5.22
CA GLU A 253 -23.96 29.66 -4.40
C GLU A 253 -24.95 28.68 -5.05
N LYS A 254 -25.16 28.77 -6.37
CA LYS A 254 -26.00 27.81 -7.10
C LYS A 254 -25.42 26.40 -7.10
N LEU A 255 -24.10 26.28 -7.31
CA LEU A 255 -23.40 24.99 -7.29
C LEU A 255 -23.44 24.34 -5.90
N MET A 256 -23.26 25.12 -4.83
CA MET A 256 -23.25 24.64 -3.45
C MET A 256 -24.61 24.09 -3.00
N LYS A 257 -25.73 24.65 -3.48
CA LYS A 257 -27.07 24.08 -3.22
C LYS A 257 -27.25 22.70 -3.86
N THR A 258 -26.59 22.45 -4.99
CA THR A 258 -26.72 21.19 -5.74
C THR A 258 -25.71 20.13 -5.31
N HIS A 259 -24.60 20.51 -4.67
CA HIS A 259 -23.52 19.61 -4.30
C HIS A 259 -23.31 19.61 -2.78
N PRO A 260 -23.67 18.51 -2.07
CA PRO A 260 -23.31 18.35 -0.67
C PRO A 260 -21.79 18.19 -0.54
N VAL A 261 -21.26 18.46 0.65
CA VAL A 261 -19.86 18.19 1.00
C VAL A 261 -19.79 17.23 2.18
N LEU A 262 -18.73 16.43 2.23
CA LEU A 262 -18.47 15.53 3.35
C LEU A 262 -17.50 16.20 4.31
N LEU A 263 -17.87 16.29 5.58
CA LEU A 263 -16.97 16.70 6.67
C LEU A 263 -16.47 15.46 7.39
N ASN A 264 -15.18 15.45 7.74
CA ASN A 264 -14.54 14.37 8.47
C ASN A 264 -13.59 14.92 9.54
N ARG A 265 -13.66 14.38 10.75
CA ARG A 265 -12.68 14.61 11.81
C ARG A 265 -11.91 13.33 12.10
N ALA A 266 -10.58 13.44 12.11
CA ALA A 266 -9.71 12.34 12.53
C ALA A 266 -9.48 12.40 14.05
N PRO A 267 -9.43 11.25 14.75
CA PRO A 267 -9.58 9.89 14.25
C PRO A 267 -11.05 9.51 13.97
N THR A 268 -11.29 8.83 12.85
CA THR A 268 -12.63 8.32 12.49
C THR A 268 -12.88 6.99 13.21
N LEU A 269 -13.66 7.03 14.29
CA LEU A 269 -13.94 5.85 15.14
C LEU A 269 -15.17 5.05 14.68
N HIS A 270 -16.14 5.75 14.09
CA HIS A 270 -17.37 5.15 13.60
C HIS A 270 -17.89 5.93 12.38
N ARG A 271 -18.88 5.37 11.68
CA ARG A 271 -19.39 5.97 10.43
C ARG A 271 -19.85 7.42 10.56
N LEU A 272 -20.34 7.83 11.73
CA LEU A 272 -20.84 9.19 11.97
C LEU A 272 -19.75 10.25 12.13
N SER A 273 -18.47 9.85 12.15
CA SER A 273 -17.36 10.80 12.07
C SER A 273 -17.11 11.27 10.62
N ILE A 274 -17.96 10.85 9.68
CA ILE A 274 -18.06 11.42 8.33
C ILE A 274 -19.55 11.63 8.02
N GLN A 275 -19.97 12.88 7.82
CA GLN A 275 -21.34 13.20 7.45
C GLN A 275 -21.38 14.22 6.30
N ALA A 276 -22.48 14.20 5.57
CA ALA A 276 -22.75 15.12 4.48
C ALA A 276 -23.55 16.33 4.96
N PHE A 277 -23.20 17.50 4.42
CA PHE A 277 -23.83 18.78 4.69
C PHE A 277 -24.06 19.54 3.39
N GLU A 278 -25.10 20.37 3.36
CA GLU A 278 -25.29 21.42 2.37
C GLU A 278 -24.36 22.60 2.74
N PRO A 279 -23.38 22.94 1.89
CA PRO A 279 -22.45 23.99 2.22
C PRO A 279 -23.06 25.38 1.97
N LEU A 280 -22.74 26.33 2.85
CA LEU A 280 -23.06 27.76 2.73
C LEU A 280 -21.76 28.56 2.69
N LEU A 281 -21.73 29.65 1.92
CA LEU A 281 -20.56 30.53 1.90
C LEU A 281 -20.50 31.33 3.19
N VAL A 282 -19.34 31.29 3.85
CA VAL A 282 -19.04 32.11 5.02
C VAL A 282 -17.78 32.93 4.81
N ASP A 283 -17.73 34.08 5.46
CA ASP A 283 -16.53 34.91 5.55
C ASP A 283 -15.54 34.32 6.56
N GLY A 284 -14.25 34.62 6.36
CA GLY A 284 -13.17 34.09 7.19
C GLY A 284 -12.46 32.88 6.58
N GLN A 285 -11.82 32.08 7.45
CA GLN A 285 -10.97 30.95 7.06
C GLN A 285 -11.33 29.64 7.79
N ALA A 286 -12.33 29.66 8.66
CA ALA A 286 -12.74 28.51 9.45
C ALA A 286 -14.01 27.85 8.89
N ILE A 287 -14.15 26.54 9.08
CA ILE A 287 -15.36 25.80 8.73
C ILE A 287 -16.36 25.97 9.87
N HIS A 288 -17.58 26.40 9.55
CA HIS A 288 -18.63 26.55 10.54
C HIS A 288 -19.43 25.26 10.62
N ILE A 289 -19.62 24.72 11.83
CA ILE A 289 -20.41 23.52 12.06
C ILE A 289 -21.53 23.78 13.07
N HIS A 290 -22.60 23.00 12.94
CA HIS A 290 -23.72 23.03 13.87
C HIS A 290 -23.31 22.42 15.23
N PRO A 291 -23.67 23.01 16.39
CA PRO A 291 -23.27 22.49 17.71
C PRO A 291 -23.70 21.03 17.95
N LEU A 292 -24.92 20.66 17.53
CA LEU A 292 -25.44 19.29 17.71
C LEU A 292 -24.72 18.18 16.92
N VAL A 293 -23.83 18.51 15.97
CA VAL A 293 -23.02 17.48 15.29
C VAL A 293 -21.67 17.25 15.97
N CYS A 294 -21.31 18.06 16.97
CA CYS A 294 -19.99 17.96 17.62
C CYS A 294 -19.80 16.62 18.36
N GLN A 295 -20.84 16.10 19.00
CA GLN A 295 -20.77 14.84 19.74
C GLN A 295 -20.41 13.64 18.83
N PRO A 296 -21.09 13.40 17.68
CA PRO A 296 -20.65 12.39 16.71
C PRO A 296 -19.20 12.54 16.22
N TYR A 297 -18.69 13.76 16.07
CA TYR A 297 -17.28 13.96 15.68
C TYR A 297 -16.30 13.88 16.85
N ASN A 298 -16.81 13.82 18.08
CA ASN A 298 -16.06 14.07 19.31
C ASN A 298 -15.23 15.37 19.21
N ALA A 299 -15.81 16.39 18.57
CA ALA A 299 -15.14 17.64 18.22
C ALA A 299 -15.28 18.68 19.33
N ASP A 300 -14.20 19.38 19.61
CA ASP A 300 -14.17 20.60 20.43
C ASP A 300 -13.72 21.79 19.56
N PHE A 301 -13.57 22.97 20.17
CA PHE A 301 -13.25 24.21 19.46
C PHE A 301 -11.96 24.85 19.96
N ASP A 302 -10.98 24.04 20.38
CA ASP A 302 -9.69 24.50 20.92
C ASP A 302 -8.58 24.60 19.86
N GLY A 303 -8.91 24.36 18.58
CA GLY A 303 -7.96 24.28 17.47
C GLY A 303 -8.17 23.06 16.56
N ASP A 304 -9.16 22.23 16.89
CA ASP A 304 -9.63 21.11 16.09
C ASP A 304 -9.82 21.45 14.60
N GLN A 305 -9.45 20.50 13.74
CA GLN A 305 -9.53 20.65 12.28
C GLN A 305 -10.38 19.55 11.66
N MET A 306 -11.19 19.94 10.68
CA MET A 306 -11.95 18.99 9.86
C MET A 306 -11.49 19.02 8.41
N ALA A 307 -11.47 17.84 7.80
CA ALA A 307 -11.30 17.68 6.37
C ALA A 307 -12.65 17.83 5.66
N VAL A 308 -12.63 18.42 4.48
CA VAL A 308 -13.77 18.58 3.57
C VAL A 308 -13.47 17.74 2.33
N HIS A 309 -14.45 17.00 1.83
CA HIS A 309 -14.37 16.30 0.55
C HIS A 309 -15.59 16.63 -0.30
N LEU A 310 -15.37 16.86 -1.60
CA LEU A 310 -16.45 17.15 -2.56
C LEU A 310 -16.76 15.89 -3.41
N PRO A 311 -17.96 15.28 -3.24
CA PRO A 311 -18.47 14.25 -4.15
C PRO A 311 -18.67 14.83 -5.55
N LEU A 312 -18.28 14.08 -6.58
CA LEU A 312 -18.34 14.54 -7.99
C LEU A 312 -19.37 13.79 -8.82
N SER A 313 -19.43 12.46 -8.72
CA SER A 313 -20.36 11.67 -9.52
C SER A 313 -21.79 11.82 -9.00
N PRO A 314 -22.81 11.71 -9.86
CA PRO A 314 -24.20 11.80 -9.42
C PRO A 314 -24.56 10.74 -8.38
N GLU A 315 -23.97 9.54 -8.48
CA GLU A 315 -24.15 8.46 -7.50
C GLU A 315 -23.55 8.85 -6.14
N ALA A 316 -22.33 9.40 -6.12
CA ALA A 316 -21.69 9.85 -4.88
C ALA A 316 -22.44 11.01 -4.21
N ILE A 317 -23.01 11.91 -5.02
CA ILE A 317 -23.87 13.01 -4.54
C ILE A 317 -25.17 12.47 -3.96
N ALA A 318 -25.79 11.48 -4.61
CA ALA A 318 -26.99 10.82 -4.12
C ALA A 318 -26.72 10.08 -2.80
N GLU A 319 -25.65 9.29 -2.71
CA GLU A 319 -25.23 8.62 -1.48
C GLU A 319 -24.98 9.61 -0.34
N ALA A 320 -24.31 10.72 -0.62
CA ALA A 320 -24.07 11.76 0.37
C ALA A 320 -25.39 12.34 0.93
N ARG A 321 -26.35 12.66 0.06
CA ARG A 321 -27.67 13.18 0.45
C ARG A 321 -28.53 12.15 1.15
N GLU A 322 -28.50 10.91 0.70
CA GLU A 322 -29.45 9.91 1.13
C GLU A 322 -29.00 9.12 2.35
N LEU A 323 -27.71 8.78 2.41
CA LEU A 323 -27.15 7.90 3.43
C LEU A 323 -26.35 8.68 4.47
N MET A 324 -25.61 9.71 4.04
CA MET A 324 -24.63 10.39 4.90
C MET A 324 -25.10 11.73 5.46
N ALA A 325 -26.24 12.27 5.02
CA ALA A 325 -26.73 13.56 5.47
C ALA A 325 -26.90 13.59 6.99
N ALA A 326 -26.38 14.64 7.65
CA ALA A 326 -26.43 14.77 9.10
C ALA A 326 -27.87 14.65 9.70
N PRO A 327 -28.92 15.24 9.09
CA PRO A 327 -30.30 15.09 9.60
C PRO A 327 -30.86 13.67 9.54
N ARG A 328 -30.28 12.77 8.73
CA ARG A 328 -30.70 11.36 8.65
C ARG A 328 -29.97 10.47 9.65
N ASN A 329 -28.97 11.01 10.33
CA ASN A 329 -28.01 10.27 11.13
C ASN A 329 -27.98 10.75 12.59
N ILE A 330 -29.17 10.89 13.19
CA ILE A 330 -29.35 11.41 14.56
C ILE A 330 -29.15 10.32 15.63
N LEU A 331 -29.40 9.05 15.27
CA LEU A 331 -29.30 7.92 16.18
C LEU A 331 -27.94 7.23 16.06
N SER A 332 -27.43 6.78 17.20
CA SER A 332 -26.25 5.92 17.27
C SER A 332 -26.53 4.56 16.61
N PRO A 333 -25.67 4.11 15.68
CA PRO A 333 -25.80 2.78 15.09
C PRO A 333 -25.54 1.64 16.08
N ALA A 334 -24.92 1.92 17.22
CA ALA A 334 -24.53 0.89 18.19
C ALA A 334 -25.66 0.52 19.16
N ASN A 335 -26.42 1.52 19.64
CA ASN A 335 -27.43 1.34 20.69
C ASN A 335 -28.78 2.01 20.36
N GLY A 336 -28.90 2.74 19.25
CA GLY A 336 -30.14 3.40 18.84
C GLY A 336 -30.47 4.68 19.63
N GLU A 337 -29.60 5.10 20.55
CA GLU A 337 -29.79 6.33 21.33
C GLU A 337 -29.51 7.58 20.48
N PRO A 338 -30.22 8.70 20.73
CA PRO A 338 -29.97 9.96 20.05
C PRO A 338 -28.60 10.54 20.43
N LEU A 339 -27.78 10.86 19.42
CA LEU A 339 -26.45 11.45 19.56
C LEU A 339 -26.44 12.98 19.49
N SER A 340 -27.54 13.58 19.07
CA SER A 340 -27.70 15.02 18.92
C SER A 340 -28.75 15.51 19.90
N LEU A 341 -28.46 15.37 21.20
CA LEU A 341 -29.26 15.94 22.27
C LEU A 341 -28.74 17.36 22.61
N PRO A 342 -29.64 18.31 22.96
CA PRO A 342 -29.25 19.66 23.37
C PRO A 342 -28.35 19.74 24.60
#